data_AF-S4NFI1-F1
#
_entry.id   AF-S4NFI1-F1
#
_cell.length_a   1.000
_cell.length_b   1.000
_cell.length_c   1.000
_cell.angle_alpha   90.00
_cell.angle_beta   90.00
_cell.angle_gamma   90.00
#
_symmetry.space_group_name_H-M   'P 1'
#
loop_
_entity.id
_entity.type
_entity.pdbx_description
1 polymer ?
#
loop_
_entity_poly.entity_id
_entity_poly.type
_entity_poly.pdbx_seq_one_letter_code
_entity_poly.pdbx_strand_id
1 'polypeptide(L)' 'GGSLCMFLKKCFGDLKVTAVDLDPAMLEVAKNHFECEVDEKLEVQIKDGLDFLRDEAESGNQYGAVLFD' A
#
# COMPACT_ATOMS: atom_id res chain seq x y z
N GLY A 1 5.91 -6.65 -1.53
CA GLY A 1 6.50 -6.91 -2.88
C GLY A 1 5.83 -6.23 -4.06
N GLY A 2 4.91 -5.27 -3.87
CA GLY A 2 4.38 -4.40 -4.93
C GLY A 2 3.39 -5.03 -5.93
N SER A 3 3.52 -6.31 -6.27
CA SER A 3 2.74 -6.97 -7.34
C SER A 3 1.22 -6.92 -7.12
N LEU A 4 0.74 -7.21 -5.90
CA LEU A 4 -0.69 -7.16 -5.56
C LEU A 4 -1.25 -5.74 -5.73
N CYS A 5 -0.56 -4.74 -5.21
CA CYS A 5 -0.96 -3.34 -5.29
C CYS A 5 -1.05 -2.87 -6.75
N MET A 6 -0.08 -3.25 -7.58
CA MET A 6 -0.07 -2.91 -9.01
C MET A 6 -1.18 -3.63 -9.78
N PHE A 7 -1.46 -4.90 -9.46
CA PHE A 7 -2.57 -5.63 -10.04
C PHE A 7 -3.92 -4.96 -9.72
N LEU A 8 -4.14 -4.60 -8.45
CA LEU A 8 -5.35 -3.91 -8.01
C LEU A 8 -5.52 -2.54 -8.70
N LYS A 9 -4.45 -1.74 -8.76
CA LYS A 9 -4.42 -0.44 -9.48
C LYS A 9 -4.78 -0.60 -10.95
N LYS A 10 -4.32 -1.68 -11.60
CA LYS A 10 -4.59 -1.96 -13.02
C LYS A 10 -6.03 -2.44 -13.28
N CYS A 11 -6.58 -3.25 -12.38
CA CYS A 11 -7.92 -3.82 -12.53
C CYS A 11 -9.04 -2.83 -12.20
N PHE A 12 -8.79 -1.88 -11.30
CA PHE A 12 -9.80 -0.96 -10.78
C PHE A 12 -9.35 0.50 -10.92
N GLY A 13 -9.85 1.19 -11.95
CA GLY A 13 -9.39 2.54 -12.30
C GLY A 13 -9.59 3.60 -11.21
N ASP A 14 -10.60 3.46 -10.35
CA ASP A 14 -10.92 4.42 -9.29
C ASP A 14 -10.47 3.96 -7.88
N LEU A 15 -9.78 2.83 -7.80
CA LEU A 15 -9.32 2.29 -6.53
C LEU A 15 -8.12 3.09 -6.01
N LYS A 16 -8.20 3.45 -4.72
CA LYS A 16 -7.06 3.97 -3.96
C LYS A 16 -6.52 2.85 -3.08
N VAL A 17 -5.20 2.67 -3.12
CA VAL A 17 -4.48 1.63 -2.39
C VAL A 17 -3.46 2.29 -1.49
N THR A 18 -3.52 1.96 -0.21
CA THR A 18 -2.47 2.27 0.77
C THR A 18 -1.74 0.98 1.08
N ALA A 19 -0.52 0.85 0.59
CA ALA A 19 0.35 -0.27 0.90
C ALA A 19 1.20 0.08 2.13
N VAL A 20 1.28 -0.83 3.09
CA VAL A 20 2.10 -0.66 4.30
C VAL A 20 3.12 -1.77 4.33
N ASP A 21 4.39 -1.42 4.40
CA ASP A 21 5.49 -2.37 4.46
C ASP A 21 6.47 -1.93 5.55
N LEU A 22 7.04 -2.87 6.30
CA LEU A 22 7.98 -2.55 7.37
C LEU A 22 9.37 -2.19 6.81
N ASP A 23 9.75 -2.78 5.68
CA ASP A 23 11.10 -2.67 5.14
C ASP A 23 11.16 -1.68 3.97
N PRO A 24 11.91 -0.56 4.08
CA PRO A 24 12.09 0.37 2.97
C PRO A 24 12.75 -0.27 1.74
N ALA A 25 13.53 -1.34 1.89
CA ALA A 25 14.14 -2.04 0.76
C ALA A 25 13.08 -2.66 -0.17
N MET A 26 11.91 -3.04 0.35
CA MET A 26 10.84 -3.62 -0.46
C MET A 26 10.21 -2.59 -1.42
N LEU A 27 10.17 -1.31 -1.03
CA LEU A 27 9.74 -0.23 -1.92
C LEU A 27 10.74 -0.02 -3.06
N GLU A 28 12.04 -0.06 -2.76
CA GLU A 28 13.08 0.05 -3.77
C GLU A 28 13.02 -1.11 -4.78
N VAL A 29 12.82 -2.34 -4.29
CA VAL A 29 12.63 -3.49 -5.19
C VAL A 29 11.37 -3.33 -6.03
N ALA A 30 10.26 -2.89 -5.44
CA ALA A 30 9.00 -2.67 -6.15
C ALA A 30 9.14 -1.64 -7.28
N LYS A 31 9.81 -0.51 -7.01
CA LYS A 31 10.06 0.54 -8.02
C LYS A 31 11.00 0.07 -9.12
N ASN A 32 12.11 -0.56 -8.75
CA ASN A 32 13.18 -0.89 -9.69
C ASN A 32 12.92 -2.14 -10.52
N HIS A 33 12.09 -3.08 -10.03
CA HIS A 33 11.87 -4.37 -10.70
C HIS A 33 10.42 -4.65 -11.10
N PHE A 34 9.44 -3.95 -10.51
CA PHE A 34 8.02 -4.22 -10.73
C PHE A 34 7.24 -3.00 -11.24
N GLU A 35 7.96 -1.97 -11.70
CA GLU A 35 7.38 -0.73 -12.24
C GLU A 35 6.34 -0.13 -11.28
N CYS A 36 6.61 -0.22 -9.97
CA CYS A 36 5.70 0.30 -8.96
C CYS A 36 5.67 1.83 -9.00
N GLU A 37 4.61 2.38 -9.57
CA GLU A 37 4.37 3.82 -9.65
C GLU A 37 3.53 4.29 -8.47
N VAL A 38 4.20 4.94 -7.52
CA VAL A 38 3.57 5.68 -6.43
C VAL A 38 2.96 6.95 -6.99
N ASP A 39 1.66 7.13 -6.82
CA ASP A 39 0.88 8.27 -7.32
C ASP A 39 -0.35 8.52 -6.42
N GLU A 40 -1.29 9.34 -6.88
CA GLU A 40 -2.52 9.66 -6.14
C GLU A 40 -3.43 8.45 -5.86
N LYS A 41 -3.23 7.32 -6.55
CA LYS A 41 -4.01 6.09 -6.43
C LYS A 41 -3.26 4.99 -5.68
N LEU A 42 -1.94 5.04 -5.62
CA LEU A 42 -1.11 4.09 -4.87
C LEU A 42 -0.11 4.83 -3.99
N GLU A 43 -0.34 4.79 -2.68
CA GLU A 43 0.59 5.26 -1.67
C GLU A 43 1.30 4.06 -1.02
N VAL A 44 2.58 4.22 -0.68
CA VAL A 44 3.34 3.23 0.09
C VAL A 44 3.87 3.88 1.37
N GLN A 45 3.51 3.33 2.53
CA GLN A 45 4.00 3.77 3.83
C GLN A 45 4.99 2.76 4.40
N ILE A 46 6.18 3.24 4.77
CA ILE A 46 7.17 2.43 5.47
C ILE A 46 6.90 2.51 6.97
N LYS A 47 6.18 1.52 7.50
CA LYS A 47 5.70 1.50 8.90
C LYS A 47 5.38 0.07 9.33
N ASP A 48 5.42 -0.18 10.64
CA ASP A 48 4.83 -1.38 11.22
C ASP A 48 3.31 -1.39 10.97
N GLY A 49 2.79 -2.49 10.41
CA GLY A 49 1.39 -2.62 10.06
C GLY A 49 0.43 -2.55 11.26
N LEU A 50 0.85 -3.01 12.44
CA LEU A 50 0.04 -2.93 13.66
C LEU A 50 -0.06 -1.49 14.16
N ASP A 51 1.06 -0.75 14.13
CA ASP A 51 1.05 0.66 14.51
C ASP A 51 0.28 1.51 13.49
N PHE A 52 0.38 1.18 12.19
CA PHE A 52 -0.46 1.80 11.17
C PHE A 52 -1.96 1.59 11.45
N LEU A 53 -2.39 0.34 11.66
CA LEU A 53 -3.81 0.03 11.90
C LEU A 53 -4.33 0.71 13.17
N ARG A 54 -3.50 0.81 14.22
CA ARG A 54 -3.86 1.52 15.45
C ARG A 54 -4.13 2.99 15.18
N ASP A 55 -3.20 3.67 14.52
CA ASP A 55 -3.31 5.10 14.23
C ASP A 55 -4.49 5.41 13.32
N GLU A 56 -4.74 4.56 12.32
CA GLU A 56 -5.89 4.69 11.42
C GLU A 56 -7.22 4.50 12.15
N ALA A 57 -7.29 3.52 13.06
CA ALA A 57 -8.47 3.29 13.88
C ALA A 57 -8.72 4.47 14.85
N GLU A 58 -7.68 5.00 15.48
CA GLU A 58 -7.76 6.18 16.36
C GLU A 58 -8.17 7.45 15.60
N SER A 59 -7.72 7.59 14.35
CA SER A 59 -8.08 8.70 13.46
C SER A 59 -9.49 8.58 12.88
N GLY A 60 -10.16 7.43 13.05
CA GLY A 60 -11.49 7.17 12.52
C GLY A 60 -11.53 6.90 11.01
N ASN A 61 -10.38 6.59 10.40
CA ASN A 61 -10.30 6.27 8.98
C ASN A 61 -10.94 4.91 8.70
N GLN A 62 -11.49 4.75 7.49
CA GLN A 62 -12.17 3.52 7.08
C GLN A 62 -11.67 3.05 5.73
N TYR A 63 -11.55 1.73 5.59
CA TYR A 63 -11.10 1.07 4.38
C TYR A 63 -12.20 0.11 3.90
N GLY A 64 -12.48 0.12 2.60
CA GLY A 64 -13.47 -0.80 2.01
C GLY A 64 -13.03 -2.26 2.03
N ALA A 65 -11.72 -2.50 2.06
CA ALA A 65 -11.10 -3.80 2.23
C ALA A 65 -9.72 -3.64 2.89
N VAL A 66 -9.32 -4.63 3.68
CA VAL A 66 -7.98 -4.74 4.26
C VAL A 66 -7.44 -6.12 3.90
N LEU A 67 -6.25 -6.16 3.30
CA LEU A 67 -5.60 -7.39 2.87
C LEU A 67 -4.26 -7.50 3.61
N PHE A 68 -4.00 -8.66 4.22
CA PHE A 68 -2.69 -9.00 4.79
C PHE A 68 -2.04 -10.00 3.85
N ASP A 69 -0.90 -9.60 3.26
CA ASP A 69 -0.09 -10.33 2.28
C ASP A 69 1.31 -10.57 2.84
#